data_AF-A0A2N2P3N2-F1
#
_entry.id   AF-A0A2N2P3N2-F1
#
_cell.length_a   1.000
_cell.length_b   1.000
_cell.length_c   1.000
_cell.angle_alpha   90.00
_cell.angle_beta   90.00
_cell.angle_gamma   90.00
#
_symmetry.space_group_name_H-M   'P 1'
#
loop_
_entity.id
_entity.type
_entity.pdbx_description
1 polymer ?
#
loop_
_entity_poly.entity_id
_entity_poly.type
_entity_poly.pdbx_seq_one_letter_code
_entity_poly.pdbx_strand_id
1 'polypeptide(L)' 'MQKLKFLLASRKFWAALVGLVFVVLQAWNPDFPLEAEQVSNLIYVLVAYILGVALEDGARSVQNRKD' A
#
# COMPACT_ATOMS: atom_id res chain seq x y z
N MET A 1 12.84 -18.49 5.89
CA MET A 1 11.40 -18.68 5.52
C MET A 1 10.42 -17.81 6.32
N GLN A 2 10.65 -17.55 7.62
CA GLN A 2 9.71 -16.76 8.45
C GLN A 2 9.57 -15.28 8.04
N LYS A 3 10.67 -14.62 7.63
CA LYS A 3 10.62 -13.21 7.15
C LYS A 3 9.78 -13.01 5.89
N LEU A 4 9.90 -13.91 4.90
CA LEU A 4 9.10 -13.86 3.67
C LEU A 4 7.61 -14.10 3.97
N LYS A 5 7.28 -15.00 4.90
CA LYS A 5 5.91 -15.18 5.38
C LYS A 5 5.37 -13.91 6.05
N PHE A 6 6.18 -13.20 6.83
CA PHE A 6 5.79 -11.93 7.44
C PHE A 6 5.56 -10.81 6.41
N LEU A 7 6.41 -10.72 5.38
CA LEU A 7 6.25 -9.77 4.28
C LEU A 7 4.96 -10.04 3.49
N LEU A 8 4.71 -11.30 3.13
CA LEU A 8 3.50 -11.72 2.43
C LEU A 8 2.23 -11.70 3.31
N ALA A 9 2.35 -11.59 4.64
CA ALA A 9 1.21 -11.39 5.54
C ALA A 9 0.94 -9.90 5.83
N SER A 10 1.82 -9.00 5.39
CA SER A 10 1.76 -7.57 5.72
C SER A 10 0.72 -6.84 4.87
N ARG A 11 -0.26 -6.20 5.52
CA ARG A 11 -1.36 -5.48 4.84
C ARG A 11 -0.86 -4.31 3.98
N LYS A 12 0.18 -3.63 4.43
CA LYS A 12 0.89 -2.54 3.73
C LYS A 12 1.64 -3.02 2.48
N PHE A 13 2.12 -4.27 2.47
CA PHE A 13 2.69 -4.88 1.26
C PHE A 13 1.61 -5.15 0.22
N TRP A 14 0.49 -5.75 0.62
CA TRP A 14 -0.63 -6.00 -0.30
C TRP A 14 -1.30 -4.72 -0.80
N ALA A 15 -1.42 -3.68 0.02
CA ALA A 15 -1.92 -2.37 -0.41
C ALA A 15 -1.04 -1.76 -1.50
N ALA A 16 0.29 -1.77 -1.32
CA ALA A 16 1.22 -1.29 -2.33
C ALA A 16 1.19 -2.16 -3.60
N LEU A 17 1.09 -3.48 -3.45
CA LEU A 17 1.01 -4.42 -4.58
C LEU A 17 -0.26 -4.20 -5.40
N VAL A 18 -1.41 -4.00 -4.76
CA VAL A 18 -2.68 -3.72 -5.45
C VAL A 18 -2.57 -2.39 -6.21
N GLY A 19 -2.04 -1.34 -5.60
CA GLY A 19 -1.80 -0.06 -6.28
C GLY A 19 -0.90 -0.23 -7.52
N LEU A 20 0.20 -0.98 -7.38
CA LEU A 20 1.11 -1.27 -8.48
C LEU A 20 0.42 -2.05 -9.61
N VAL A 21 -0.39 -3.06 -9.27
CA VAL A 21 -1.15 -3.83 -10.25
C VAL A 21 -2.11 -2.95 -11.04
N PHE A 22 -2.82 -2.02 -10.39
CA PHE A 22 -3.71 -1.09 -11.09
C PHE A 22 -2.96 -0.18 -12.08
N VAL A 23 -1.80 0.35 -11.69
CA VAL A 23 -0.97 1.18 -12.58
C VAL A 23 -0.47 0.37 -13.79
N VAL A 24 -0.02 -0.87 -13.56
CA VAL A 24 0.45 -1.75 -14.64
C VAL A 24 -0.69 -2.16 -15.57
N LEU A 25 -1.86 -2.49 -15.04
CA LEU A 25 -3.04 -2.86 -15.84
C LEU A 25 -3.53 -1.69 -16.70
N GLN A 26 -3.55 -0.48 -16.16
CA GLN A 26 -3.90 0.71 -16.92
C GLN A 26 -2.88 1.01 -18.02
N ALA A 27 -1.59 0.79 -17.76
CA ALA A 27 -0.54 0.97 -18.78
C ALA A 27 -0.61 -0.07 -19.90
N TRP A 28 -1.10 -1.28 -19.62
CA TRP A 28 -1.14 -2.38 -20.58
C TRP A 28 -2.47 -2.49 -21.34
N ASN A 29 -3.59 -2.05 -20.75
CA ASN A 29 -4.89 -1.97 -21.40
C ASN A 29 -5.35 -0.50 -21.53
N PRO A 30 -5.25 0.11 -22.72
CA PRO A 30 -5.67 1.49 -22.93
C PRO A 30 -7.19 1.72 -22.81
N ASP A 31 -8.02 0.66 -22.91
CA ASP A 31 -9.48 0.72 -22.69
C ASP A 31 -9.88 0.40 -21.24
N PHE A 32 -8.93 0.44 -20.29
CA PHE A 32 -9.23 0.15 -18.91
C PHE A 32 -10.30 1.11 -18.35
N PRO A 33 -11.38 0.61 -17.71
CA PRO A 33 -12.57 1.40 -17.37
C PRO A 33 -12.37 2.31 -16.15
N LEU A 34 -11.15 2.78 -15.91
CA LEU A 34 -10.84 3.79 -14.91
C LEU A 34 -10.30 5.04 -15.58
N GLU A 35 -11.00 6.15 -15.39
CA GLU A 35 -10.54 7.47 -15.81
C GLU A 35 -9.31 7.87 -14.98
N ALA A 36 -8.44 8.72 -15.55
CA ALA A 36 -7.21 9.16 -14.91
C ALA A 36 -7.44 9.77 -13.50
N GLU A 37 -8.58 10.43 -13.31
CA GLU A 37 -8.98 11.01 -12.04
C GLU A 37 -9.33 9.94 -10.98
N GLN A 38 -10.00 8.86 -11.38
CA GLN A 38 -10.33 7.75 -10.48
C GLN A 38 -9.07 7.01 -10.03
N VAL A 39 -8.09 6.82 -10.93
CA VAL A 39 -6.80 6.22 -10.58
C VAL A 39 -6.01 7.12 -9.64
N SER A 40 -5.99 8.42 -9.88
CA SER A 40 -5.31 9.38 -9.00
C SER A 40 -5.92 9.35 -7.58
N ASN A 41 -7.25 9.33 -7.48
CA ASN A 41 -7.97 9.22 -6.20
C ASN A 41 -7.67 7.89 -5.49
N LEU A 42 -7.64 6.77 -6.22
CA LEU A 42 -7.25 5.47 -5.66
C LEU A 42 -5.82 5.51 -5.10
N ILE A 43 -4.88 6.09 -5.84
CA ILE A 43 -3.49 6.24 -5.40
C ILE A 43 -3.42 7.10 -4.13
N TYR A 44 -4.14 8.21 -4.05
CA TYR A 44 -4.15 9.05 -2.84
C TYR A 44 -4.64 8.30 -1.61
N VAL A 45 -5.72 7.53 -1.74
CA VAL A 45 -6.24 6.71 -0.63
C VAL A 45 -5.23 5.64 -0.21
N LEU A 46 -4.58 4.98 -1.17
CA LEU A 46 -3.56 3.97 -0.89
C LEU A 46 -2.34 4.57 -0.19
N VAL A 47 -1.84 5.72 -0.65
CA VAL A 47 -0.72 6.44 -0.03
C VAL A 47 -1.09 6.86 1.39
N ALA A 48 -2.26 7.45 1.60
CA ALA A 48 -2.74 7.84 2.93
C ALA A 48 -2.84 6.64 3.88
N TYR A 49 -3.35 5.50 3.40
CA TYR A 49 -3.41 4.25 4.17
C TYR A 49 -2.01 3.73 4.54
N ILE A 50 -1.10 3.65 3.58
CA ILE A 50 0.26 3.14 3.80
C ILE A 50 1.01 4.04 4.80
N LEU A 51 0.88 5.36 4.68
CA LEU A 51 1.47 6.32 5.61
C LEU A 51 0.87 6.16 7.02
N GLY A 52 -0.44 6.01 7.14
CA GLY A 52 -1.11 5.77 8.43
C GLY A 52 -0.59 4.51 9.12
N VAL A 53 -0.46 3.40 8.39
CA VAL A 53 0.09 2.15 8.93
C VAL A 53 1.56 2.33 9.33
N ALA A 54 2.38 3.00 8.51
CA ALA A 54 3.78 3.24 8.81
C ALA A 54 3.97 4.12 10.07
N LEU A 55 3.13 5.13 10.25
CA LEU A 55 3.11 5.97 11.45
C LEU A 55 2.69 5.17 12.69
N GLU A 56 1.66 4.33 12.59
CA GLU A 56 1.23 3.47 13.70
C GLU A 56 2.35 2.52 14.14
N ASP A 57 3.02 1.86 13.19
CA ASP A 57 4.15 0.98 13.47
C ASP A 57 5.33 1.74 14.09
N GLY A 58 5.63 2.94 13.57
CA GLY A 58 6.65 3.82 14.10
C GLY A 58 6.36 4.23 15.55
N ALA A 59 5.14 4.67 15.83
CA ALA A 59 4.69 5.07 17.16
C ALA A 59 4.76 3.90 18.16
N ARG A 60 4.27 2.72 17.79
CA ARG A 60 4.37 1.50 18.63
C ARG A 60 5.82 1.13 18.92
N SER A 61 6.72 1.27 17.94
CA SER A 61 8.14 0.95 18.13
C SER A 61 8.87 1.91 19.08
N VAL A 62 8.44 3.17 19.14
CA VAL A 62 8.98 4.19 20.06
C VAL A 62 8.44 3.97 21.48
N GLN A 63 7.16 3.62 21.64
CA GLN A 63 6.56 3.33 22.94
C GLN A 63 7.29 2.16 23.62
N ASN A 64 7.51 1.07 22.90
CA ASN A 64 8.14 -0.15 23.40
C ASN A 64 9.64 -0.01 23.77
N ARG A 65 10.24 1.18 23.60
CA ARG A 65 11.61 1.53 24.05
C ARG A 65 11.63 2.31 25.37
N LYS A 66 10.50 2.85 25.80
CA LYS A 66 10.38 3.61 27.06
C LYS A 66 9.96 2.75 28.24
N ASP A 67 9.50 1.52 27.96
CA ASP A 67 9.08 0.50 28.92
C ASP A 67 10.26 -0.48 29.17
#